data_AF-A0A2H1VKB0-F1
#
_entry.id   AF-A0A2H1VKB0-F1
#
_cell.length_a   1.000
_cell.length_b   1.000
_cell.length_c   1.000
_cell.angle_alpha   90.00
_cell.angle_beta   90.00
_cell.angle_gamma   90.00
#
_symmetry.space_group_name_H-M   'P 1'
#
loop_
_entity.id
_entity.type
_entity.pdbx_description
1 polymer ?
#
loop_
_entity_poly.entity_id
_entity_poly.type
_entity_poly.pdbx_seq_one_letter_code
_entity_poly.pdbx_strand_id
1 'polypeptide(L)'
;MKDLCCCSFDVRGKHLSEARHWSAPEVFGPRAHFSTSPPPAALLVRDVKRRDEGVYRCRVDFRNTQTTSFRYNLTVVVPPEKPVVVDRWGRVINTTTLGPHEEGDDVLLTCRVLGGRPEPSVRWLVNGVLVDEEYEHNTGDVIENRLLWPAIRRLDYAAVFTCQATNSHLVPPKELSLVLDMFLRPLTVEIKKPAEVGEGGVLTAERRYEVACESAGSRPPAVITWYKGKRQLKRITVSQTILLTVSHVNLCYIFYVCVLHHCCTT
;
A
#
# COMPACT_ATOMS: atom_id res chain seq x y z
N MET A 1 -10.23 -26.60 -38.70
CA MET A 1 -10.67 -25.44 -37.89
C MET A 1 -11.46 -24.55 -38.83
N LYS A 2 -12.78 -24.39 -38.62
CA LYS A 2 -13.63 -23.64 -39.56
C LYS A 2 -13.22 -22.16 -39.51
N ASP A 3 -12.92 -21.56 -40.67
CA ASP A 3 -12.76 -20.11 -40.80
C ASP A 3 -14.15 -19.46 -40.64
N LEU A 4 -14.56 -19.15 -39.41
CA LEU A 4 -15.80 -18.43 -39.16
C LEU A 4 -15.61 -16.93 -39.40
N CYS A 5 -16.50 -16.34 -40.20
CA CYS A 5 -16.53 -14.89 -40.40
C CYS A 5 -17.12 -14.23 -39.14
N CYS A 6 -16.30 -13.48 -38.39
CA CYS A 6 -16.72 -12.88 -37.12
C CYS A 6 -17.56 -11.61 -37.30
N CYS A 7 -17.23 -10.79 -38.31
CA CYS A 7 -17.94 -9.56 -38.68
C CYS A 7 -17.80 -9.29 -40.19
N SER A 8 -18.80 -8.63 -40.78
CA SER A 8 -18.80 -8.22 -42.19
C SER A 8 -19.37 -6.80 -42.34
N PHE A 9 -18.76 -6.03 -43.24
CA PHE A 9 -19.17 -4.69 -43.62
C PHE A 9 -19.10 -4.59 -45.15
N ASP A 10 -20.26 -4.41 -45.81
CA ASP A 10 -20.36 -4.37 -47.27
C ASP A 10 -21.02 -3.07 -47.77
N VAL A 11 -20.30 -2.34 -48.62
CA VAL A 11 -20.69 -1.05 -49.22
C VAL A 11 -20.64 -1.09 -50.75
N ARG A 12 -20.48 -2.26 -51.37
CA ARG A 12 -20.35 -2.38 -52.82
C ARG A 12 -21.62 -1.86 -53.51
N GLY A 13 -21.44 -0.81 -54.31
CA GLY A 13 -22.53 -0.18 -55.07
C GLY A 13 -23.46 0.72 -54.25
N LYS A 14 -23.07 1.10 -53.01
CA LYS A 14 -23.87 1.93 -52.11
C LYS A 14 -23.04 3.02 -51.44
N HIS A 15 -23.71 4.04 -50.90
CA HIS A 15 -23.06 5.02 -50.03
C HIS A 15 -22.68 4.38 -48.68
N LEU A 16 -21.65 4.91 -48.02
CA LEU A 16 -21.12 4.35 -46.75
C LEU A 16 -22.18 4.29 -45.63
N SER A 17 -23.15 5.21 -45.65
CA SER A 17 -24.28 5.23 -44.70
C SER A 17 -25.26 4.07 -44.87
N GLU A 18 -25.25 3.40 -46.02
CA GLU A 18 -26.13 2.27 -46.37
C GLU A 18 -25.40 0.93 -46.28
N ALA A 19 -24.24 0.91 -45.63
CA ALA A 19 -23.45 -0.28 -45.44
C ALA A 19 -24.24 -1.38 -44.75
N ARG A 20 -24.15 -2.61 -45.26
CA ARG A 20 -24.67 -3.77 -44.55
C ARG A 20 -23.64 -4.19 -43.51
N HIS A 21 -24.02 -4.15 -42.23
CA HIS A 21 -23.22 -4.61 -41.11
C HIS A 21 -23.77 -5.92 -40.55
N TRP A 22 -22.88 -6.86 -40.22
CA TRP A 22 -23.25 -8.11 -39.55
C TRP A 22 -22.13 -8.58 -38.63
N SER A 23 -22.48 -9.07 -37.44
CA SER A 23 -21.59 -9.76 -36.51
C SER A 23 -22.11 -11.17 -36.24
N ALA A 24 -21.21 -12.15 -36.22
CA ALA A 24 -21.60 -13.54 -35.99
C ALA A 24 -22.14 -13.73 -34.56
N PRO A 25 -23.37 -14.26 -34.39
CA PRO A 25 -23.96 -14.50 -33.07
C PRO A 25 -23.10 -15.36 -32.15
N GLU A 26 -22.47 -16.39 -32.72
CA GLU A 26 -21.68 -17.39 -31.99
C GLU A 26 -20.29 -16.89 -31.55
N VAL A 27 -19.81 -15.78 -32.13
CA VAL A 27 -18.48 -15.23 -31.83
C VAL A 27 -18.60 -13.99 -30.94
N PHE A 28 -19.10 -12.89 -31.50
CA PHE A 28 -19.23 -11.63 -30.78
C PHE A 28 -20.66 -11.27 -30.43
N GLY A 29 -21.65 -11.81 -31.14
CA GLY A 29 -23.03 -11.38 -31.01
C GLY A 29 -23.15 -9.86 -31.16
N PRO A 30 -23.90 -9.16 -30.30
CA PRO A 30 -24.10 -7.70 -30.41
C PRO A 30 -22.88 -6.87 -29.97
N ARG A 31 -21.80 -7.49 -29.48
CA ARG A 31 -20.66 -6.78 -28.89
C ARG A 31 -19.70 -6.17 -29.90
N ALA A 32 -19.75 -6.58 -31.17
CA ALA A 32 -18.84 -6.12 -32.19
C ALA A 32 -19.53 -5.22 -33.23
N HIS A 33 -18.88 -4.13 -33.58
CA HIS A 33 -19.34 -3.18 -34.59
C HIS A 33 -18.16 -2.63 -35.39
N PHE A 34 -18.27 -2.64 -36.72
CA PHE A 34 -17.28 -2.02 -37.60
C PHE A 34 -17.57 -0.52 -37.78
N SER A 35 -16.65 0.35 -37.34
CA SER A 35 -16.76 1.80 -37.52
C SER A 35 -15.80 2.30 -38.59
N THR A 36 -16.28 3.17 -39.46
CA THR A 36 -15.47 3.84 -40.50
C THR A 36 -15.11 5.28 -40.16
N SER A 37 -15.61 5.80 -39.03
CA SER A 37 -15.37 7.16 -38.57
C SER A 37 -15.08 7.18 -37.06
N PRO A 38 -14.03 7.90 -36.61
CA PRO A 38 -13.01 8.56 -37.43
C PRO A 38 -12.09 7.55 -38.13
N PRO A 39 -11.40 7.93 -39.23
CA PRO A 39 -10.38 7.09 -39.85
C PRO A 39 -9.18 6.90 -38.89
N PRO A 40 -8.51 5.73 -38.90
CA PRO A 40 -8.76 4.58 -39.76
C PRO A 40 -10.00 3.77 -39.34
N ALA A 41 -10.63 3.08 -40.31
CA ALA A 41 -11.74 2.19 -40.04
C ALA A 41 -11.31 1.05 -39.11
N ALA A 42 -12.11 0.74 -38.10
CA ALA A 42 -11.76 -0.18 -37.03
C ALA A 42 -12.94 -1.09 -36.64
N LEU A 43 -12.61 -2.34 -36.29
CA LEU A 43 -13.54 -3.23 -35.62
C LEU A 43 -13.53 -2.91 -34.11
N LEU A 44 -14.65 -2.44 -33.58
CA LEU A 44 -14.82 -2.18 -32.16
C LEU A 44 -15.48 -3.37 -31.51
N VAL A 45 -14.83 -3.97 -30.50
CA VAL A 45 -15.38 -5.06 -29.70
C VAL A 45 -15.56 -4.57 -28.26
N ARG A 46 -16.79 -4.59 -27.77
CA ARG A 46 -17.16 -4.25 -26.39
C ARG A 46 -17.06 -5.46 -25.48
N ASP A 47 -16.75 -5.24 -24.20
CA ASP A 47 -16.71 -6.30 -23.17
C ASP A 47 -15.88 -7.50 -23.63
N VAL A 48 -14.59 -7.27 -23.95
CA VAL A 48 -13.66 -8.31 -24.42
C VAL A 48 -13.48 -9.38 -23.34
N LYS A 49 -13.58 -10.64 -23.74
CA LYS A 49 -13.50 -11.81 -22.84
C LYS A 49 -12.26 -12.63 -23.16
N ARG A 50 -11.79 -13.42 -22.18
CA ARG A 50 -10.65 -14.34 -22.38
C ARG A 50 -10.82 -15.25 -23.61
N ARG A 51 -12.04 -15.71 -23.87
CA ARG A 51 -12.37 -16.56 -25.04
C ARG A 51 -12.27 -15.85 -26.39
N ASP A 52 -12.21 -14.52 -26.41
CA ASP A 52 -12.04 -13.75 -27.63
C ASP A 52 -10.54 -13.74 -28.07
N GLU A 53 -9.61 -14.26 -27.26
CA GLU A 53 -8.20 -14.41 -27.63
C GLU A 53 -8.02 -15.29 -28.87
N GLY A 54 -7.17 -14.87 -29.81
CA GLY A 54 -6.86 -15.66 -31.00
C GLY A 54 -6.36 -14.83 -32.18
N VAL A 55 -6.13 -15.52 -33.30
CA VAL A 55 -5.69 -14.90 -34.55
C VAL A 55 -6.89 -14.53 -35.40
N TYR A 56 -7.07 -13.23 -35.60
CA TYR A 56 -8.11 -12.65 -36.44
C TYR A 56 -7.57 -12.39 -37.84
N ARG A 57 -8.43 -12.51 -38.85
CA ARG A 57 -8.10 -12.21 -40.25
C ARG A 57 -9.03 -11.13 -40.78
N CYS A 58 -8.47 -9.96 -41.10
CA CYS A 58 -9.16 -8.94 -41.86
C CYS A 58 -9.01 -9.26 -43.35
N ARG A 59 -10.13 -9.43 -44.05
CA ARG A 59 -10.19 -9.67 -45.50
C ARG A 59 -10.88 -8.48 -46.15
N VAL A 60 -10.26 -7.86 -47.14
CA VAL A 60 -10.82 -6.74 -47.89
C VAL A 60 -10.91 -7.13 -49.35
N ASP A 61 -12.13 -7.22 -49.87
CA ASP A 61 -12.40 -7.54 -51.27
C ASP A 61 -12.65 -6.23 -52.05
N PHE A 62 -11.91 -6.03 -53.14
CA PHE A 62 -12.06 -4.87 -54.02
C PHE A 62 -12.82 -5.26 -55.30
N ARG A 63 -13.42 -4.26 -55.97
CA ARG A 63 -14.16 -4.50 -57.23
C ARG A 63 -13.24 -4.88 -58.39
N ASN A 64 -12.09 -4.21 -58.49
CA ASN A 64 -11.20 -4.27 -59.66
C ASN A 64 -9.76 -4.70 -59.32
N THR A 65 -9.45 -5.01 -58.06
CA THR A 65 -8.12 -5.41 -57.61
C THR A 65 -8.20 -6.66 -56.74
N GLN A 66 -7.06 -7.30 -56.50
CA GLN A 66 -6.99 -8.53 -55.72
C GLN A 66 -7.37 -8.29 -54.25
N THR A 67 -8.08 -9.25 -53.67
CA THR A 67 -8.41 -9.29 -52.24
C THR A 67 -7.14 -9.19 -51.40
N THR A 68 -7.09 -8.23 -50.48
CA THR A 68 -6.02 -8.14 -49.49
C THR A 68 -6.44 -8.79 -48.19
N SER A 69 -5.46 -9.27 -47.44
CA SER A 69 -5.73 -9.87 -46.15
C SER A 69 -4.63 -9.65 -45.14
N PHE A 70 -5.02 -9.30 -43.92
CA PHE A 70 -4.14 -9.05 -42.81
C PHE A 70 -4.51 -9.96 -41.64
N ARG A 71 -3.51 -10.47 -40.93
CA ARG A 71 -3.70 -11.24 -39.71
C ARG A 71 -3.35 -10.37 -38.50
N TYR A 72 -4.15 -10.46 -37.46
CA TYR A 72 -3.96 -9.76 -36.21
C TYR A 72 -4.05 -10.75 -35.05
N ASN A 73 -3.06 -10.77 -34.16
CA ASN A 73 -3.07 -11.64 -33.00
C ASN A 73 -3.61 -10.86 -31.79
N LEU A 74 -4.83 -11.18 -31.37
CA LEU A 74 -5.44 -10.58 -30.19
C LEU A 74 -5.06 -11.41 -28.97
N THR A 75 -4.28 -10.83 -28.07
CA THR A 75 -4.00 -11.36 -26.73
C THR A 75 -4.88 -10.66 -25.70
N VAL A 76 -5.47 -11.43 -24.78
CA VAL A 76 -6.36 -10.86 -23.76
C VAL A 76 -5.67 -10.91 -22.40
N VAL A 77 -5.46 -9.73 -21.82
CA VAL A 77 -4.90 -9.59 -20.48
C VAL A 77 -6.02 -9.73 -19.45
N VAL A 78 -5.80 -10.60 -18.46
CA VAL A 78 -6.69 -10.77 -17.30
C VAL A 78 -5.94 -10.26 -16.07
N PRO A 79 -6.38 -9.17 -15.42
CA PRO A 79 -5.73 -8.68 -14.20
C PRO A 79 -5.76 -9.72 -13.08
N PRO A 80 -4.74 -9.75 -12.21
CA PRO A 80 -4.77 -10.61 -11.03
C PRO A 80 -5.80 -10.14 -10.01
N GLU A 81 -6.09 -10.99 -9.03
CA GLU A 81 -6.85 -10.60 -7.84
C GLU A 81 -6.08 -9.60 -6.97
N LYS A 82 -6.77 -8.98 -6.01
CA LYS A 82 -6.12 -8.09 -5.06
C LYS A 82 -5.16 -8.89 -4.17
N PRO A 83 -3.93 -8.40 -3.91
CA PRO A 83 -3.00 -9.08 -3.03
C PRO A 83 -3.56 -9.28 -1.63
N VAL A 84 -3.20 -10.39 -1.01
CA VAL A 84 -3.46 -10.71 0.39
C VAL A 84 -2.13 -10.85 1.11
N VAL A 85 -1.91 -10.08 2.17
CA VAL A 85 -0.69 -10.17 2.97
C VAL A 85 -0.95 -10.96 4.24
N VAL A 86 -0.07 -11.91 4.52
CA VAL A 86 -0.08 -12.70 5.76
C VAL A 86 1.19 -12.45 6.58
N ASP A 87 1.05 -12.53 7.90
CA ASP A 87 2.15 -12.38 8.84
C ASP A 87 3.00 -13.65 9.00
N ARG A 88 3.99 -13.60 9.89
CA ARG A 88 4.89 -14.72 10.18
C ARG A 88 4.20 -16.01 10.67
N TRP A 89 2.98 -15.90 11.19
CA TRP A 89 2.18 -17.04 11.67
C TRP A 89 1.16 -17.49 10.62
N GLY A 90 1.19 -16.92 9.41
CA GLY A 90 0.27 -17.23 8.33
C GLY A 90 -1.11 -16.60 8.50
N ARG A 91 -1.28 -15.64 9.42
CA ARG A 91 -2.57 -14.97 9.63
C ARG A 91 -2.71 -13.83 8.64
N VAL A 92 -3.90 -13.69 8.05
CA VAL A 92 -4.20 -12.60 7.11
C VAL A 92 -4.28 -11.27 7.85
N ILE A 93 -3.55 -10.27 7.35
CA ILE A 93 -3.59 -8.90 7.86
C ILE A 93 -4.73 -8.17 7.15
N ASN A 94 -5.89 -8.08 7.81
CA ASN A 94 -7.09 -7.42 7.28
C ASN A 94 -7.12 -5.90 7.55
N THR A 95 -6.12 -5.37 8.25
CA THR A 95 -5.99 -3.96 8.63
C THR A 95 -4.98 -3.24 7.74
N THR A 96 -5.03 -1.91 7.74
CA THR A 96 -4.02 -1.07 7.08
C THR A 96 -2.76 -0.86 7.93
N THR A 97 -2.77 -1.32 9.18
CA THR A 97 -1.68 -1.14 10.15
C THR A 97 -0.95 -2.45 10.36
N LEU A 98 0.39 -2.39 10.37
CA LEU A 98 1.29 -3.50 10.68
C LEU A 98 1.94 -3.25 12.04
N GLY A 99 1.56 -4.05 13.04
CA GLY A 99 2.05 -3.93 14.41
C GLY A 99 0.91 -3.76 15.43
N PRO A 100 1.20 -3.18 16.60
CA PRO A 100 2.43 -2.45 16.95
C PRO A 100 3.65 -3.38 17.14
N HIS A 101 4.84 -2.90 16.76
CA HIS A 101 6.14 -3.59 16.93
C HIS A 101 7.12 -2.80 17.81
N GLU A 102 8.12 -3.46 18.40
CA GLU A 102 9.20 -2.79 19.12
C GLU A 102 10.45 -2.58 18.25
N GLU A 103 11.29 -1.60 18.61
CA GLU A 103 12.59 -1.43 17.96
C GLU A 103 13.44 -2.71 18.12
N GLY A 104 13.97 -3.19 16.99
CA GLY A 104 14.75 -4.43 16.92
C GLY A 104 13.94 -5.67 16.57
N ASP A 105 12.61 -5.58 16.46
CA ASP A 105 11.78 -6.68 15.97
C ASP A 105 12.08 -7.02 14.50
N ASP A 106 11.84 -8.28 14.12
CA ASP A 106 11.86 -8.72 12.73
C ASP A 106 10.43 -8.78 12.17
N VAL A 107 10.21 -8.11 11.04
CA VAL A 107 8.94 -8.13 10.31
C VAL A 107 9.04 -9.14 9.17
N LEU A 108 8.19 -10.17 9.18
CA LEU A 108 8.08 -11.15 8.10
C LEU A 108 6.68 -11.07 7.48
N LEU A 109 6.63 -10.72 6.20
CA LEU A 109 5.40 -10.58 5.43
C LEU A 109 5.43 -11.52 4.23
N THR A 110 4.33 -12.24 4.00
CA THR A 110 4.14 -13.00 2.76
C THR A 110 2.99 -12.40 2.00
N CYS A 111 3.25 -11.89 0.80
CA CYS A 111 2.22 -11.46 -0.11
C CYS A 111 1.79 -12.61 -0.99
N ARG A 112 0.48 -12.81 -1.12
CA ARG A 112 -0.14 -13.85 -1.96
C ARG A 112 -1.05 -13.19 -3.00
N VAL A 113 -0.90 -13.61 -4.24
CA VAL A 113 -1.69 -13.12 -5.37
C VAL A 113 -2.24 -14.31 -6.15
N LEU A 114 -3.51 -14.22 -6.54
CA LEU A 114 -4.21 -15.26 -7.28
C LEU A 114 -4.46 -14.86 -8.72
N GLY A 115 -4.19 -15.79 -9.62
CA GLY A 115 -4.49 -15.68 -11.05
C GLY A 115 -3.74 -14.55 -11.75
N GLY A 116 -4.32 -14.12 -12.87
CA GLY A 116 -3.70 -13.16 -13.78
C GLY A 116 -3.18 -13.83 -15.05
N ARG A 117 -3.37 -13.16 -16.19
CA ARG A 117 -2.83 -13.59 -17.49
C ARG A 117 -2.34 -12.38 -18.29
N PRO A 118 -1.09 -12.32 -18.77
CA PRO A 118 0.02 -13.21 -18.41
C PRO A 118 0.24 -13.31 -16.89
N GLU A 119 1.05 -14.26 -16.47
CA GLU A 119 1.41 -14.42 -15.07
C GLU A 119 1.92 -13.09 -14.47
N PRO A 120 1.39 -12.63 -13.33
CA PRO A 120 1.85 -11.39 -12.73
C PRO A 120 3.18 -11.59 -12.00
N SER A 121 4.03 -10.55 -12.01
CA SER A 121 5.11 -10.45 -11.03
C SER A 121 4.60 -9.86 -9.73
N VAL A 122 5.16 -10.33 -8.60
CA VAL A 122 4.80 -9.88 -7.25
C VAL A 122 6.05 -9.30 -6.59
N ARG A 123 5.95 -8.07 -6.12
CA ARG A 123 7.08 -7.30 -5.58
C ARG A 123 6.71 -6.50 -4.35
N TRP A 124 7.69 -6.21 -3.51
CA TRP A 124 7.56 -5.33 -2.36
C TRP A 124 8.18 -3.98 -2.60
N LEU A 125 7.43 -2.95 -2.21
CA LEU A 125 7.92 -1.59 -2.12
C LEU A 125 7.84 -1.11 -0.67
N VAL A 126 8.88 -0.46 -0.18
CA VAL A 126 8.88 0.23 1.11
C VAL A 126 9.02 1.73 0.84
N ASN A 127 8.04 2.52 1.28
CA ASN A 127 7.96 3.96 1.00
C ASN A 127 8.04 4.28 -0.51
N GLY A 128 7.45 3.40 -1.35
CA GLY A 128 7.45 3.54 -2.80
C GLY A 128 8.75 3.10 -3.50
N VAL A 129 9.77 2.67 -2.75
CA VAL A 129 11.03 2.16 -3.30
C VAL A 129 10.96 0.64 -3.38
N LEU A 130 11.29 0.05 -4.53
CA LEU A 130 11.39 -1.39 -4.72
C LEU A 130 12.47 -1.96 -3.79
N VAL A 131 12.11 -2.91 -2.93
CA VAL A 131 13.04 -3.57 -2.00
C VAL A 131 13.19 -5.06 -2.28
N ASP A 132 12.18 -5.68 -2.89
CA ASP A 132 12.20 -7.11 -3.22
C ASP A 132 11.33 -7.38 -4.44
N GLU A 133 11.81 -8.23 -5.34
CA GLU A 133 11.12 -8.69 -6.54
C GLU A 133 11.21 -10.20 -6.75
N GLU A 134 11.69 -10.94 -5.73
CA GLU A 134 11.85 -12.38 -5.77
C GLU A 134 10.53 -13.06 -5.36
N TYR A 135 9.88 -13.72 -6.31
CA TYR A 135 8.61 -14.41 -6.07
C TYR A 135 8.68 -15.88 -6.46
N GLU A 136 7.89 -16.68 -5.76
CA GLU A 136 7.78 -18.12 -5.93
C GLU A 136 6.38 -18.51 -6.40
N HIS A 137 6.33 -19.55 -7.22
CA HIS A 137 5.09 -20.18 -7.61
C HIS A 137 4.74 -21.28 -6.60
N ASN A 138 3.61 -21.14 -5.91
CA ASN A 138 3.10 -22.16 -5.01
C ASN A 138 2.12 -23.09 -5.76
N THR A 139 1.54 -24.08 -5.09
CA THR A 139 0.62 -25.02 -5.76
C THR A 139 -0.65 -24.29 -6.25
N GLY A 140 -1.03 -24.45 -7.52
CA GLY A 140 -2.18 -23.76 -8.14
C GLY A 140 -1.80 -22.43 -8.81
N ASP A 141 -2.77 -21.55 -9.05
CA ASP A 141 -2.57 -20.20 -9.64
C ASP A 141 -2.14 -19.17 -8.56
N VAL A 142 -1.30 -19.56 -7.60
CA VAL A 142 -0.90 -18.73 -6.45
C VAL A 142 0.56 -18.34 -6.58
N ILE A 143 0.82 -17.03 -6.56
CA ILE A 143 2.16 -16.46 -6.57
C ILE A 143 2.42 -15.78 -5.24
N GLU A 144 3.58 -16.08 -4.64
CA GLU A 144 3.97 -15.58 -3.33
C GLU A 144 5.27 -14.80 -3.40
N ASN A 145 5.36 -13.70 -2.66
CA ASN A 145 6.62 -13.02 -2.37
C ASN A 145 6.77 -12.85 -0.85
N ARG A 146 7.88 -13.33 -0.29
CA ARG A 146 8.16 -13.33 1.15
C ARG A 146 9.25 -12.31 1.49
N LEU A 147 8.86 -11.24 2.18
CA LEU A 147 9.77 -10.19 2.64
C LEU A 147 10.13 -10.40 4.12
N LEU A 148 11.44 -10.49 4.41
CA LEU A 148 11.99 -10.34 5.74
C LEU A 148 12.60 -8.94 5.87
N TRP A 149 12.09 -8.13 6.80
CA TRP A 149 12.62 -6.83 7.17
C TRP A 149 13.18 -6.92 8.60
N PRO A 150 14.48 -7.18 8.76
CA PRO A 150 15.06 -7.51 10.06
C PRO A 150 15.38 -6.27 10.88
N ALA A 151 15.37 -6.43 12.20
CA ALA A 151 15.81 -5.45 13.19
C ALA A 151 15.28 -4.02 12.92
N ILE A 152 13.96 -3.86 12.91
CA ILE A 152 13.30 -2.61 12.57
C ILE A 152 13.81 -1.46 13.44
N ARG A 153 14.06 -0.31 12.82
CA ARG A 153 14.64 0.87 13.48
C ARG A 153 13.56 1.91 13.70
N ARG A 154 13.79 2.81 14.64
CA ARG A 154 12.92 3.99 14.85
C ARG A 154 12.66 4.83 13.60
N LEU A 155 13.60 4.87 12.64
CA LEU A 155 13.39 5.60 11.38
C LEU A 155 12.35 4.94 10.47
N ASP A 156 12.10 3.65 10.67
CA ASP A 156 11.13 2.88 9.90
C ASP A 156 9.70 3.11 10.42
N TYR A 157 9.52 3.85 11.52
CA TYR A 157 8.20 4.23 12.02
C TYR A 157 7.36 4.92 10.93
N ALA A 158 6.13 4.45 10.75
CA ALA A 158 5.21 4.84 9.68
C ALA A 158 5.69 4.54 8.26
N ALA A 159 6.70 3.67 8.09
CA ALA A 159 7.06 3.15 6.78
C ALA A 159 5.88 2.39 6.16
N VAL A 160 5.70 2.54 4.86
CA VAL A 160 4.60 1.95 4.11
C VAL A 160 5.11 0.76 3.31
N PHE A 161 4.75 -0.44 3.74
CA PHE A 161 5.03 -1.70 3.06
C PHE A 161 3.92 -1.97 2.05
N THR A 162 4.25 -1.94 0.77
CA THR A 162 3.29 -2.14 -0.32
C THR A 162 3.65 -3.41 -1.09
N CYS A 163 2.77 -4.39 -1.07
CA CYS A 163 2.85 -5.49 -2.01
C CYS A 163 2.15 -5.08 -3.31
N GLN A 164 2.82 -5.28 -4.43
CA GLN A 164 2.30 -4.92 -5.74
C GLN A 164 2.39 -6.09 -6.72
N ALA A 165 1.28 -6.34 -7.42
CA ALA A 165 1.12 -7.35 -8.44
C ALA A 165 0.89 -6.70 -9.81
N THR A 166 1.70 -7.07 -10.81
CA THR A 166 1.60 -6.51 -12.16
C THR A 166 1.73 -7.59 -13.22
N ASN A 167 0.79 -7.62 -14.18
CA ASN A 167 0.83 -8.56 -15.30
C ASN A 167 0.90 -7.88 -16.68
N SER A 168 0.63 -6.57 -16.76
CA SER A 168 0.77 -5.82 -18.00
C SER A 168 0.86 -4.31 -17.72
N HIS A 169 1.43 -3.56 -18.67
CA HIS A 169 1.43 -2.09 -18.62
C HIS A 169 0.08 -1.45 -19.00
N LEU A 170 -0.90 -2.23 -19.46
CA LEU A 170 -2.20 -1.74 -19.92
C LEU A 170 -3.19 -1.54 -18.77
N VAL A 171 -2.92 -2.16 -17.62
CA VAL A 171 -3.79 -2.14 -16.45
C VAL A 171 -2.96 -1.69 -15.25
N PRO A 172 -3.47 -0.77 -14.40
CA PRO A 172 -2.78 -0.42 -13.16
C PRO A 172 -2.52 -1.66 -12.31
N PRO A 173 -1.37 -1.72 -11.62
CA PRO A 173 -1.05 -2.84 -10.77
C PRO A 173 -2.07 -2.97 -9.63
N LYS A 174 -2.27 -4.20 -9.14
CA LYS A 174 -3.05 -4.44 -7.92
C LYS A 174 -2.11 -4.37 -6.73
N GLU A 175 -2.49 -3.65 -5.69
CA GLU A 175 -1.62 -3.42 -4.54
C GLU A 175 -2.38 -3.43 -3.21
N LEU A 176 -1.64 -3.74 -2.15
CA LEU A 176 -2.05 -3.62 -0.76
C LEU A 176 -0.92 -2.96 0.02
N SER A 177 -1.24 -1.94 0.81
CA SER A 177 -0.28 -1.19 1.62
C SER A 177 -0.58 -1.33 3.11
N LEU A 178 0.48 -1.54 3.89
CA LEU A 178 0.47 -1.63 5.35
C LEU A 178 1.40 -0.55 5.92
N VAL A 179 0.92 0.20 6.92
CA VAL A 179 1.69 1.22 7.63
C VAL A 179 2.27 0.62 8.89
N LEU A 180 3.60 0.63 9.03
CA LEU A 180 4.29 0.12 10.21
C LEU A 180 3.99 1.01 11.42
N ASP A 181 3.38 0.42 12.44
CA ASP A 181 3.20 1.04 13.75
C ASP A 181 4.18 0.45 14.75
N MET A 182 4.74 1.34 15.59
CA MET A 182 5.81 0.97 16.51
C MET A 182 5.58 1.57 17.89
N PHE A 183 6.00 0.81 18.91
CA PHE A 183 6.27 1.33 20.24
C PHE A 183 7.72 1.79 20.32
N LEU A 184 7.91 3.08 20.60
CA LEU A 184 9.22 3.73 20.69
C LEU A 184 9.44 4.19 22.13
N ARG A 185 10.55 3.75 22.73
CA ARG A 185 10.93 4.18 24.07
C ARG A 185 11.41 5.65 24.06
N PRO A 186 11.22 6.40 25.16
CA PRO A 186 11.76 7.75 25.27
C PRO A 186 13.27 7.78 25.02
N LEU A 187 13.72 8.73 24.20
CA LEU A 187 15.14 8.96 23.94
C LEU A 187 15.80 9.82 25.01
N THR A 188 15.06 10.82 25.50
CA THR A 188 15.53 11.75 26.52
C THR A 188 14.51 11.89 27.63
N VAL A 189 15.05 12.15 28.83
CA VAL A 189 14.30 12.36 30.05
C VAL A 189 15.09 13.36 30.88
N GLU A 190 14.58 14.57 31.01
CA GLU A 190 15.29 15.64 31.69
C GLU A 190 14.40 16.39 32.65
N ILE A 191 14.88 16.60 33.87
CA ILE A 191 14.26 17.51 34.81
C ILE A 191 14.84 18.90 34.56
N LYS A 192 14.01 19.81 34.05
CA LYS A 192 14.37 21.22 33.86
C LYS A 192 14.35 21.95 35.20
N LYS A 193 15.42 22.69 35.48
CA LYS A 193 15.50 23.56 36.66
C LYS A 193 14.46 24.68 36.54
N PRO A 194 13.91 25.17 37.67
CA PRO A 194 13.04 26.34 37.65
C PRO A 194 13.77 27.53 37.03
N ALA A 195 13.09 28.29 36.17
CA ALA A 195 13.67 29.43 35.46
C ALA A 195 14.25 30.50 36.44
N GLU A 196 13.67 30.60 37.63
CA GLU A 196 14.01 31.58 38.66
C GLU A 196 15.35 31.31 39.38
N VAL A 197 15.95 30.13 39.19
CA VAL A 197 17.02 29.61 40.06
C VAL A 197 18.42 29.86 39.49
N GLY A 198 18.52 30.33 38.24
CA GLY A 198 19.79 30.60 37.58
C GLY A 198 20.73 29.37 37.52
N GLU A 199 21.99 29.59 37.16
CA GLU A 199 22.97 28.48 37.07
C GLU A 199 23.36 27.90 38.44
N GLY A 200 23.25 28.69 39.51
CA GLY A 200 23.64 28.32 40.87
C GLY A 200 22.84 27.17 41.49
N GLY A 201 21.64 26.87 40.98
CA GLY A 201 20.89 25.66 41.34
C GLY A 201 20.36 25.61 42.79
N VAL A 202 20.48 26.69 43.56
CA VAL A 202 20.05 26.74 44.96
C VAL A 202 18.60 27.20 45.06
N LEU A 203 17.77 26.40 45.73
CA LEU A 203 16.38 26.74 46.05
C LEU A 203 16.30 27.33 47.46
N THR A 204 15.56 28.42 47.63
CA THR A 204 15.28 29.03 48.93
C THR A 204 14.11 28.33 49.60
N ALA A 205 14.19 28.07 50.91
CA ALA A 205 13.06 27.55 51.66
C ALA A 205 11.85 28.49 51.57
N GLU A 206 10.65 27.91 51.69
CA GLU A 206 9.35 28.63 51.72
C GLU A 206 8.96 29.38 50.43
N ARG A 207 9.80 29.33 49.40
CA ARG A 207 9.42 29.74 48.04
C ARG A 207 8.78 28.59 47.28
N ARG A 208 7.87 28.93 46.36
CA ARG A 208 7.27 27.98 45.44
C ARG A 208 8.09 27.97 44.15
N TYR A 209 8.48 26.78 43.73
CA TYR A 209 9.19 26.59 42.47
C TYR A 209 8.40 25.65 41.57
N GLU A 210 8.29 26.02 40.32
CA GLU A 210 7.79 25.12 39.29
C GLU A 210 8.97 24.36 38.68
N VAL A 211 8.90 23.03 38.76
CA VAL A 211 9.87 22.14 38.13
C VAL A 211 9.16 21.38 37.02
N ALA A 212 9.81 21.31 35.86
CA ALA A 212 9.32 20.56 34.71
C ALA A 212 10.17 19.31 34.47
N CYS A 213 9.54 18.22 34.05
CA CYS A 213 10.17 17.01 33.54
C CYS A 213 9.73 16.89 32.09
N GLU A 214 10.71 16.84 31.19
CA GLU A 214 10.52 16.78 29.75
C GLU A 214 10.99 15.42 29.24
N SER A 215 10.18 14.79 28.40
CA SER A 215 10.51 13.54 27.74
C SER A 215 10.23 13.63 26.24
N ALA A 216 11.20 13.19 25.43
CA ALA A 216 11.14 13.24 23.97
C ALA A 216 11.29 11.85 23.33
N GLY A 217 10.70 11.69 22.14
CA GLY A 217 10.91 10.52 21.28
C GLY A 217 10.11 9.26 21.64
N SER A 218 9.17 9.34 22.58
CA SER A 218 8.31 8.21 22.95
C SER A 218 7.11 8.09 22.03
N ARG A 219 6.75 6.85 21.69
CA ARG A 219 5.48 6.49 21.05
C ARG A 219 4.91 5.23 21.72
N PRO A 220 3.65 5.26 22.22
CA PRO A 220 2.80 6.43 22.41
C PRO A 220 3.45 7.49 23.33
N PRO A 221 2.83 8.68 23.49
CA PRO A 221 3.32 9.70 24.42
C PRO A 221 3.59 9.11 25.81
N ALA A 222 4.71 9.50 26.41
CA ALA A 222 5.18 8.87 27.63
C ALA A 222 4.33 9.27 28.84
N VAL A 223 4.16 8.35 29.81
CA VAL A 223 3.45 8.68 31.05
C VAL A 223 4.48 9.11 32.10
N ILE A 224 4.46 10.41 32.45
CA ILE A 224 5.36 11.00 33.43
C ILE A 224 4.78 10.90 34.84
N THR A 225 5.56 10.38 35.78
CA THR A 225 5.23 10.32 37.21
C THR A 225 6.34 10.93 38.06
N TRP A 226 5.96 11.57 39.17
CA TRP A 226 6.90 12.26 40.06
C TRP A 226 6.95 11.61 41.43
N TYR A 227 8.14 11.52 42.01
CA TYR A 227 8.38 10.93 43.33
C TYR A 227 9.24 11.82 44.23
N LYS A 228 8.86 11.91 45.51
CA LYS A 228 9.69 12.43 46.61
C LYS A 228 10.16 11.28 47.47
N GLY A 229 11.42 10.86 47.33
CA GLY A 229 11.86 9.59 47.91
C GLY A 229 10.97 8.44 47.43
N LYS A 230 10.26 7.78 48.34
CA LYS A 230 9.34 6.66 48.01
C LYS A 230 7.88 7.09 47.75
N ARG A 231 7.55 8.37 47.89
CA ARG A 231 6.15 8.85 47.80
C ARG A 231 5.88 9.47 46.44
N GLN A 232 4.90 8.92 45.71
CA GLN A 232 4.42 9.52 44.47
C GLN A 232 3.68 10.83 44.73
N LEU A 233 4.00 11.86 43.94
CA LEU A 233 3.30 13.13 43.91
C LEU A 233 2.10 13.02 42.95
N LYS A 234 0.90 13.32 43.44
CA LYS A 234 -0.34 13.19 42.67
C LYS A 234 -0.74 14.48 41.93
N ARG A 235 -0.30 15.64 42.42
CA ARG A 235 -0.70 16.94 41.88
C ARG A 235 0.33 17.40 40.86
N ILE A 236 0.12 17.00 39.61
CA ILE A 236 0.97 17.32 38.47
C ILE A 236 0.10 17.86 37.33
N THR A 237 0.68 18.74 36.51
CA THR A 237 0.07 19.19 35.26
C THR A 237 0.85 18.56 34.11
N VAL A 238 0.18 18.03 33.09
CA VAL A 238 0.84 17.42 31.93
C VAL A 238 0.39 18.14 30.67
N SER A 239 1.35 18.48 29.81
CA SER A 239 1.13 18.98 28.46
C SER A 239 1.80 18.03 27.47
N GLN A 240 1.12 17.78 26.35
CA GLN A 240 1.59 16.86 25.32
C GLN A 240 1.59 17.56 23.97
N THR A 241 2.66 17.36 23.22
CA THR A 241 2.83 17.76 21.82
C THR A 241 3.25 16.54 21.01
N ILE A 242 3.39 16.69 19.69
CA ILE A 242 3.84 15.61 18.80
C ILE A 242 5.25 15.09 19.18
N LEU A 243 6.12 15.96 19.71
CA LEU A 243 7.52 15.65 19.96
C LEU A 243 7.85 15.43 21.45
N LEU A 244 7.10 16.09 22.33
CA LEU A 244 7.42 16.20 23.75
C LEU A 244 6.21 15.88 24.62
N THR A 245 6.46 15.17 25.71
CA THR A 245 5.58 15.12 26.87
C THR A 245 6.26 15.89 28.01
N VAL A 246 5.57 16.89 28.56
CA VAL A 246 6.09 17.74 29.62
C VAL A 246 5.17 17.65 30.83
N SER A 247 5.75 17.45 32.01
CA SER A 247 5.00 17.45 33.27
C SER A 247 5.57 18.47 34.23
N HIS A 248 4.68 19.27 34.83
CA HIS A 248 4.99 20.31 35.79
C HIS A 248 4.53 19.92 37.19
N VAL A 249 5.37 20.22 38.18
CA VAL A 249 5.03 20.07 39.60
C VAL A 249 5.45 21.32 40.38
N ASN A 250 4.60 21.78 41.30
CA ASN A 250 4.88 22.90 42.19
C ASN A 250 5.50 22.39 43.49
N LEU A 251 6.64 22.94 43.88
CA LEU A 251 7.46 22.48 45.00
C LEU A 251 7.69 23.57 46.04
N CYS A 252 7.73 23.19 47.33
CA CYS A 252 8.14 24.04 48.46
C CYS A 252 9.40 23.52 49.22
N TYR A 253 9.90 22.30 48.95
CA TYR A 253 11.04 21.65 49.66
C TYR A 253 11.80 20.65 48.74
N ILE A 254 13.03 20.18 49.06
CA ILE A 254 13.99 19.48 48.13
C ILE A 254 14.02 17.92 48.20
N PHE A 255 14.47 17.30 47.08
CA PHE A 255 14.75 15.88 46.67
C PHE A 255 13.64 15.12 45.93
N TYR A 256 13.75 14.97 44.60
CA TYR A 256 12.77 14.26 43.75
C TYR A 256 13.39 13.47 42.61
N VAL A 257 12.64 12.46 42.15
CA VAL A 257 12.93 11.63 40.98
C VAL A 257 11.71 11.65 40.06
N CYS A 258 11.93 11.85 38.76
CA CYS A 258 10.92 11.68 37.72
C CYS A 258 11.06 10.26 37.15
N VAL A 259 9.97 9.49 37.12
CA VAL A 259 9.93 8.12 36.59
C VAL A 259 8.97 8.08 35.40
N LEU A 260 9.42 7.48 34.31
CA LEU A 260 8.63 7.27 33.10
C LEU A 260 8.12 5.84 33.04
N HIS A 261 6.84 5.70 32.75
CA HIS A 261 6.26 4.41 32.37
C HIS A 261 6.02 4.38 30.86
N HIS A 262 6.48 3.30 30.23
CA HIS A 262 6.09 2.98 28.87
C HIS A 262 4.66 2.44 28.89
N CYS A 263 3.76 3.02 28.12
CA CYS A 263 2.38 2.55 28.03
C CYS A 263 2.34 1.35 27.07
N CYS A 264 2.82 0.19 27.52
CA CYS A 264 2.48 -1.08 26.89
C CYS A 264 1.01 -1.34 27.22
N THR A 265 0.11 -0.86 26.37
CA THR A 265 -1.29 -1.31 26.43
C THR A 265 -1.33 -2.68 25.78
N THR A 266 -1.87 -3.63 26.55
CA THR A 266 -2.06 -5.07 26.27
C THR A 266 -2.69 -5.36 24.92
#